data_AF-A0A0T9N2Q3-F1
#
_entry.id   AF-A0A0T9N2Q3-F1
#
_cell.length_a   1.000
_cell.length_b   1.000
_cell.length_c   1.000
_cell.angle_alpha   90.00
_cell.angle_beta   90.00
_cell.angle_gamma   90.00
#
_symmetry.space_group_name_H-M   'P 1'
#
loop_
_entity.id
_entity.type
_entity.pdbx_description
1 polymer ?
#
loop_
_entity_poly.entity_id
_entity_poly.type
_entity_poly.pdbx_seq_one_letter_code
_entity_poly.pdbx_strand_id
1 'polypeptide(L)'
;MVNLANTKGNNTTGVHMLQRDKNGGFRIRTSPDCLKRFTSVDIRPEHRSWFNGKNEIYGSDPYNTIEEGATALCAFIEMVCGITCVWEPKRK
;
A
#
# COMPACT_ATOMS: atom_id res chain seq x y z
N MET A 1 -2.97 -5.42 -13.65
CA MET A 1 -2.76 -4.01 -13.28
C MET A 1 -3.84 -3.62 -12.28
N VAL A 2 -3.48 -3.20 -11.07
CA VAL A 2 -4.42 -2.82 -10.01
C VAL A 2 -4.34 -1.32 -9.78
N ASN A 3 -5.49 -0.62 -9.73
CA ASN A 3 -5.53 0.82 -9.47
C ASN A 3 -5.86 1.08 -8.00
N LEU A 4 -4.92 1.71 -7.28
CA LEU A 4 -5.07 2.09 -5.87
C LEU A 4 -6.26 3.04 -5.61
N ALA A 5 -6.61 3.87 -6.60
CA ALA A 5 -7.66 4.88 -6.45
C ALA A 5 -9.05 4.35 -6.79
N ASN A 6 -9.16 3.16 -7.39
CA ASN A 6 -10.43 2.60 -7.86
C ASN A 6 -10.72 1.26 -7.18
N THR A 7 -11.13 1.32 -5.92
CA THR A 7 -11.69 0.19 -5.16
C THR A 7 -12.92 0.69 -4.40
N LYS A 8 -14.11 0.22 -4.82
CA LYS A 8 -15.42 0.63 -4.28
C LYS A 8 -15.43 0.57 -2.75
N GLY A 9 -16.05 1.59 -2.13
CA GLY A 9 -16.00 1.91 -0.69
C GLY A 9 -16.43 0.86 0.34
N ASN A 10 -16.69 -0.39 -0.04
CA ASN A 10 -16.97 -1.50 0.87
C ASN A 10 -15.88 -2.58 0.92
N ASN A 11 -14.83 -2.48 0.09
CA ASN A 11 -13.67 -3.39 0.11
C ASN A 11 -12.39 -2.56 0.20
N THR A 12 -11.74 -2.60 1.37
CA THR A 12 -10.39 -2.09 1.71
C THR A 12 -9.62 -1.40 0.57
N THR A 13 -9.84 -0.10 0.41
CA THR A 13 -9.11 0.80 -0.48
C THR A 13 -7.61 0.74 -0.18
N GLY A 14 -6.76 0.69 -1.22
CA GLY A 14 -5.31 0.80 -1.07
C GLY A 14 -4.87 2.06 -0.31
N VAL A 15 -5.66 3.14 -0.37
CA VAL A 15 -5.50 4.37 0.44
C VAL A 15 -5.54 4.12 1.94
N HIS A 16 -6.29 3.13 2.45
CA HIS A 16 -6.29 2.84 3.90
C HIS A 16 -4.95 2.26 4.37
N MET A 17 -4.13 1.78 3.43
CA MET A 17 -2.74 1.42 3.70
C MET A 17 -1.83 2.65 3.78
N LEU A 18 -2.31 3.86 3.50
CA LEU A 18 -1.64 5.11 3.79
C LEU A 18 -2.32 5.77 4.99
N GLN A 19 -1.64 5.75 6.13
CA GLN A 19 -2.14 6.38 7.35
C GLN A 19 -1.38 7.66 7.64
N ARG A 20 -2.09 8.69 8.10
CA ARG A 20 -1.45 9.89 8.62
C ARG A 20 -0.68 9.56 9.89
N ASP A 21 0.58 9.97 9.92
CA ASP A 21 1.42 9.99 11.10
C ASP A 21 1.06 11.20 11.98
N LYS A 22 1.34 11.11 13.28
CA LYS A 22 1.09 12.18 14.26
C LYS A 22 1.86 13.47 13.92
N ASN A 23 2.95 13.35 13.17
CA ASN A 23 3.79 14.46 12.72
C ASN A 23 3.33 15.10 11.39
N GLY A 24 2.16 14.73 10.87
CA GLY A 24 1.53 15.38 9.71
C GLY A 24 1.83 14.74 8.35
N GLY A 25 2.78 13.81 8.25
CA GLY A 25 3.05 13.05 7.03
C GLY A 25 2.21 11.76 6.90
N PHE A 26 2.43 11.00 5.84
CA PHE A 26 1.76 9.73 5.55
C PHE A 26 2.75 8.57 5.64
N ARG A 27 2.34 7.44 6.20
CA ARG A 27 3.14 6.21 6.22
C ARG A 27 2.37 5.05 5.62
N ILE A 28 3.09 4.18 4.93
CA ILE A 28 2.55 2.91 4.45
C ILE A 28 2.40 1.98 5.64
N ARG A 29 1.16 1.61 5.94
CA ARG A 29 0.79 0.73 7.03
C ARG A 29 -0.10 -0.39 6.50
N THR A 30 0.50 -1.55 6.27
CA THR A 30 -0.20 -2.70 5.70
C THR A 30 0.27 -4.01 6.33
N SER A 31 -0.39 -5.10 5.95
CA SER A 31 -0.09 -6.46 6.37
C SER A 31 -0.19 -7.41 5.19
N PRO A 32 0.37 -8.64 5.30
CA PRO A 32 0.23 -9.65 4.27
C PRO A 32 -1.22 -9.95 3.88
N ASP A 33 -2.11 -10.00 4.86
CA ASP A 33 -3.52 -10.27 4.63
C ASP A 33 -4.19 -9.10 3.88
N CYS A 34 -3.88 -7.86 4.26
CA CYS A 34 -4.38 -6.67 3.56
C CYS A 34 -3.91 -6.63 2.10
N LEU A 35 -2.63 -6.92 1.86
CA LEU A 35 -2.07 -6.96 0.50
C LEU A 35 -2.67 -8.08 -0.33
N LYS A 36 -2.87 -9.26 0.26
CA LYS A 36 -3.53 -10.38 -0.42
C LYS A 36 -4.98 -10.08 -0.78
N ARG A 37 -5.74 -9.45 0.12
CA ARG A 37 -7.13 -9.01 -0.20
C ARG A 37 -7.17 -7.95 -1.29
N PHE A 38 -6.18 -7.06 -1.34
CA PHE A 38 -6.13 -5.98 -2.32
C PHE A 38 -5.65 -6.45 -3.70
N THR A 39 -4.60 -7.27 -3.72
CA THR A 39 -3.94 -7.71 -4.97
C THR A 39 -4.40 -9.08 -5.47
N SER A 40 -5.14 -9.84 -4.64
CA SER A 40 -5.46 -11.26 -4.83
C SER A 40 -4.23 -12.17 -4.93
N VAL A 41 -3.05 -11.67 -4.56
CA VAL A 41 -1.77 -12.40 -4.67
C VAL A 41 -1.04 -12.38 -3.33
N ASP A 42 -0.43 -13.51 -3.00
CA ASP A 42 0.42 -13.64 -1.82
C ASP A 42 1.74 -12.88 -2.01
N ILE A 43 2.26 -12.33 -0.92
CA ILE A 43 3.60 -11.76 -0.89
C ILE A 43 4.64 -12.84 -1.21
N ARG A 44 5.65 -12.44 -2.00
CA ARG A 44 6.80 -13.27 -2.33
C ARG A 44 7.51 -13.75 -1.05
N PRO A 45 7.91 -15.02 -0.96
CA PRO A 45 8.53 -15.57 0.24
C PRO A 45 9.75 -14.78 0.74
N GLU A 46 10.55 -14.19 -0.16
CA GLU A 46 11.72 -13.38 0.20
C GLU A 46 11.39 -12.11 1.00
N HIS A 47 10.17 -11.59 0.86
CA HIS A 47 9.72 -10.35 1.51
C HIS A 47 8.80 -10.60 2.71
N ARG A 48 8.45 -11.86 3.02
CA ARG A 48 7.57 -12.18 4.16
C ARG A 48 8.15 -11.74 5.50
N SER A 49 9.47 -11.80 5.66
CA SER A 49 10.16 -11.39 6.89
C SER A 49 10.07 -9.89 7.17
N TRP A 50 9.66 -9.08 6.20
CA TRP A 50 9.46 -7.64 6.37
C TRP A 50 8.17 -7.33 7.14
N PHE A 51 7.26 -8.29 7.25
CA PHE A 51 5.97 -8.15 7.91
C PHE A 51 6.03 -8.75 9.32
N ASN A 52 6.82 -8.14 10.21
CA ASN A 52 6.90 -8.54 11.62
C ASN A 52 5.86 -7.77 12.45
N GLY A 53 4.64 -8.31 12.56
CA GLY A 53 3.65 -7.84 13.54
C GLY A 53 2.37 -7.21 12.97
N LYS A 54 1.59 -6.55 13.86
CA LYS A 54 0.32 -5.90 13.51
C LYS A 54 0.60 -4.48 13.00
N ASN A 55 0.54 -4.32 11.68
CA ASN A 55 0.50 -3.02 11.01
C ASN A 55 1.80 -2.21 11.09
N GLU A 56 2.98 -2.81 10.94
CA GLU A 56 4.24 -2.06 11.01
C GLU A 56 4.92 -1.96 9.65
N ILE A 57 4.63 -0.82 9.00
CA ILE A 57 5.55 0.11 8.35
C ILE A 57 6.56 -0.48 7.35
N TYR A 58 6.35 -0.17 6.07
CA TYR A 58 7.45 -0.05 5.13
C TYR A 58 8.40 1.01 5.68
N GLY A 59 9.67 0.67 5.92
CA GLY A 59 10.67 1.45 6.67
C GLY A 59 11.08 2.79 6.05
N SER A 60 10.18 3.46 5.33
CA SER A 60 10.34 4.81 4.84
C SER A 60 10.01 5.84 5.92
N ASP A 61 10.71 6.97 5.83
CA ASP A 61 10.24 8.23 6.42
C ASP A 61 8.81 8.57 5.98
N PRO A 62 8.06 9.35 6.79
CA PRO A 62 6.73 9.79 6.42
C PRO A 62 6.77 10.65 5.14
N TYR A 63 5.84 10.37 4.23
CA TYR A 63 5.64 11.14 2.99
C TYR A 63 4.90 12.44 3.29
N ASN A 64 5.24 13.54 2.61
CA ASN A 64 4.62 14.83 2.87
C ASN A 64 3.21 14.93 2.26
N THR A 65 2.97 14.18 1.17
CA THR A 65 1.70 14.22 0.43
C THR A 65 1.09 12.82 0.24
N ILE A 66 -0.22 12.78 -0.07
CA ILE A 66 -0.92 11.53 -0.37
C ILE A 66 -0.39 10.92 -1.67
N GLU A 67 -0.08 11.78 -2.65
CA GLU A 67 0.42 11.40 -3.96
C GLU A 67 1.79 10.71 -3.88
N GLU A 68 2.71 11.25 -3.07
CA GLU A 68 4.00 10.62 -2.78
C GLU A 68 3.81 9.27 -2.09
N GLY A 69 2.96 9.23 -1.07
CA GLY A 69 2.65 7.98 -0.37
C GLY A 69 2.04 6.94 -1.29
N ALA A 70 1.14 7.33 -2.19
CA ALA A 70 0.48 6.44 -3.14
C ALA A 70 1.46 5.89 -4.18
N THR A 71 2.36 6.73 -4.67
CA THR A 71 3.41 6.31 -5.60
C THR A 71 4.36 5.31 -4.94
N ALA A 72 4.77 5.59 -3.70
CA ALA A 72 5.59 4.66 -2.94
C ALA A 72 4.86 3.35 -2.61
N LEU A 73 3.56 3.40 -2.32
CA LEU A 73 2.74 2.22 -2.10
C LEU A 73 2.64 1.35 -3.35
N CYS A 74 2.47 1.95 -4.54
CA CYS A 74 2.49 1.22 -5.80
C CYS A 74 3.81 0.45 -5.98
N ALA A 75 4.94 1.15 -5.81
CA ALA A 75 6.27 0.56 -5.93
C ALA A 75 6.50 -0.55 -4.90
N PHE A 76 6.03 -0.35 -3.67
CA PHE A 76 6.09 -1.36 -2.63
C PHE A 76 5.31 -2.61 -2.99
N ILE A 77 4.06 -2.47 -3.45
CA ILE A 77 3.21 -3.59 -3.87
C ILE A 77 3.84 -4.35 -5.03
N GLU A 78 4.39 -3.63 -6.01
CA GLU A 78 5.07 -4.25 -7.15
C GLU A 78 6.31 -5.03 -6.70
N MET A 79 7.06 -4.51 -5.74
CA MET A 79 8.22 -5.20 -5.15
C MET A 79 7.80 -6.48 -4.40
N VAL A 80 6.84 -6.39 -3.49
CA VAL A 80 6.52 -7.51 -2.58
C VAL A 80 5.54 -8.53 -3.15
N CYS A 81 4.64 -8.13 -4.05
CA CYS A 81 3.66 -9.02 -4.69
C CYS A 81 4.00 -9.32 -6.16
N GLY A 82 4.90 -8.57 -6.79
CA GLY A 82 5.22 -8.75 -8.21
C GLY A 82 4.14 -8.28 -9.18
N ILE A 83 3.23 -7.40 -8.75
CA ILE A 83 2.13 -6.89 -9.56
C ILE A 83 2.28 -5.40 -9.77
N THR A 84 2.21 -4.98 -11.03
CA THR A 84 2.15 -3.56 -11.38
C THR A 84 0.88 -2.91 -10.82
N CYS A 85 1.09 -1.91 -9.98
CA CYS A 85 0.06 -1.12 -9.33
C CYS A 85 0.17 0.34 -9.78
N VAL A 86 -0.96 1.02 -9.98
CA VAL A 86 -1.00 2.43 -10.39
C VAL A 86 -1.91 3.25 -9.50
N TRP A 87 -1.59 4.53 -9.35
CA TRP A 87 -2.43 5.52 -8.70
C TRP A 87 -3.03 6.44 -9.76
N GLU A 88 -4.26 6.14 -10.22
CA GLU A 88 -5.00 7.02 -11.15
C GLU A 88 -6.31 7.51 -10.50
N PRO A 89 -6.27 8.57 -9.67
CA PRO A 89 -7.46 9.10 -8.97
C PRO A 89 -8.49 9.79 -9.88
N LYS A 90 -8.15 9.99 -11.17
CA LYS A 90 -8.96 10.75 -12.13
C LYS A 90 -9.56 9.91 -13.26
N ARG A 91 -9.79 8.61 -13.08
CA ARG A 91 -10.54 7.85 -14.11
C ARG A 91 -11.99 8.36 -14.17
N LYS A 92 -12.22 9.29 -15.11
CA LYS A 92 -13.53 9.70 -15.62
C LYS A 92 -14.24 8.50 -16.25
#